data_AF-A0A3E2H851-F1
#
_entry.id   AF-A0A3E2H851-F1
#
_cell.length_a   1.000
_cell.length_b   1.000
_cell.length_c   1.000
_cell.angle_alpha   90.00
_cell.angle_beta   90.00
_cell.angle_gamma   90.00
#
_symmetry.space_group_name_H-M   'P 1'
#
loop_
_entity.id
_entity.type
_entity.pdbx_description
1 polymer ?
#
loop_
_entity_poly.entity_id
_entity_poly.type
_entity_poly.pdbx_seq_one_letter_code
_entity_poly.pdbx_strand_id
1 'polypeptide(L)'
;MPPKQQRSESNTEERTRSRKYQEALDLGDHITKYSTEMSPCSFCVRNSLTCLMVSESNRCNKYTCRKRKCKSEGIPITSWETLDKEEAHLKAEEEKAAQAMAENAAHLAHLHKQKKFLRQHASEMIHRGLSSLDKLDTIEEKERQEKQDSLQPLKLHSADSGMASSSVINPFFSDLTIPLPGNPF
;
A
#
# COMPACT_ATOMS: atom_id res chain seq x y z
N MET A 1 4.18 64.52 -66.11
CA MET A 1 5.35 64.54 -65.19
C MET A 1 5.19 65.71 -64.23
N PRO A 2 5.87 65.76 -63.08
CA PRO A 2 5.97 64.88 -61.90
C PRO A 2 5.37 65.68 -60.67
N PRO A 3 5.59 65.41 -59.36
CA PRO A 3 6.48 64.44 -58.76
C PRO A 3 5.92 63.53 -57.64
N LYS A 4 6.70 62.47 -57.44
CA LYS A 4 6.78 61.62 -56.24
C LYS A 4 7.41 62.40 -55.09
N GLN A 5 7.38 61.76 -53.91
CA GLN A 5 8.16 62.00 -52.68
C GLN A 5 7.44 62.94 -51.69
N GLN A 6 7.35 62.64 -50.40
CA GLN A 6 8.23 61.83 -49.56
C GLN A 6 7.48 61.37 -48.30
N ARG A 7 7.92 60.21 -47.77
CA ARG A 7 7.79 59.82 -46.35
C ARG A 7 8.05 61.04 -45.45
N SER A 8 7.11 61.33 -44.55
CA SER A 8 7.44 61.96 -43.27
C SER A 8 7.27 60.91 -42.18
N GLU A 9 8.41 60.30 -41.84
CA GLU A 9 8.60 59.61 -40.58
C GLU A 9 8.42 60.62 -39.42
N SER A 10 8.07 60.07 -38.26
CA SER A 10 8.00 60.72 -36.95
C SER A 10 6.89 61.75 -36.74
N ASN A 11 5.77 61.28 -36.21
CA ASN A 11 5.04 62.02 -35.18
C ASN A 11 4.49 61.03 -34.15
N THR A 12 5.41 60.45 -33.39
CA THR A 12 5.14 59.99 -32.02
C THR A 12 4.89 61.23 -31.17
N GLU A 13 3.72 61.85 -31.36
CA GLU A 13 3.21 62.84 -30.43
C GLU A 13 2.79 62.10 -29.16
N GLU A 14 3.58 62.32 -28.11
CA GLU A 14 3.19 62.07 -26.73
C GLU A 14 1.83 62.72 -26.47
N ARG A 15 0.76 61.93 -26.60
CA ARG A 15 -0.50 62.22 -25.95
C ARG A 15 -0.22 62.26 -24.45
N THR A 16 -0.01 63.47 -23.94
CA THR A 16 0.10 63.76 -22.50
C THR A 16 -1.06 63.07 -21.80
N ARG A 17 -0.74 61.98 -21.11
CA ARG A 17 -1.73 61.19 -20.39
C ARG A 17 -2.33 62.09 -19.32
N SER A 18 -3.65 62.04 -19.15
CA SER A 18 -4.34 62.86 -18.15
C SER A 18 -3.68 62.70 -16.76
N ARG A 19 -3.59 63.77 -15.98
CA ARG A 19 -3.08 63.75 -14.59
C ARG A 19 -3.65 62.58 -13.77
N LYS A 20 -4.96 62.31 -13.95
CA LYS A 20 -5.68 61.21 -13.30
C LYS A 20 -5.19 59.81 -13.69
N TYR A 21 -4.60 59.67 -14.88
CA TYR A 21 -4.00 58.41 -15.32
C TYR A 21 -2.61 58.23 -14.71
N GLN A 22 -1.83 59.30 -14.60
CA GLN A 22 -0.53 59.25 -13.92
C GLN A 22 -0.68 58.91 -12.43
N GLU A 23 -1.61 59.59 -11.75
CA GLU A 23 -1.98 59.28 -10.35
C GLU A 23 -2.39 57.79 -10.18
N ALA A 24 -3.03 57.18 -11.17
CA ALA A 24 -3.44 55.78 -11.13
C ALA A 24 -2.28 54.80 -11.39
N LEU A 25 -1.29 55.20 -12.19
CA LEU A 25 -0.05 54.44 -12.38
C LEU A 25 0.79 54.46 -11.10
N ASP A 26 1.02 55.64 -10.54
CA ASP A 26 1.79 55.82 -9.31
C ASP A 26 1.16 55.02 -8.16
N LEU A 27 -0.18 55.00 -8.08
CA LEU A 27 -0.89 54.16 -7.11
C LEU A 27 -0.72 52.66 -7.39
N GLY A 28 -0.64 52.23 -8.66
CA GLY A 28 -0.33 50.85 -9.03
C GLY A 28 1.08 50.43 -8.58
N ASP A 29 2.06 51.32 -8.73
CA ASP A 29 3.44 51.09 -8.28
C ASP A 29 3.52 51.00 -6.76
N HIS A 30 2.81 51.88 -6.04
CA HIS A 30 2.67 51.80 -4.60
C HIS A 30 2.03 50.49 -4.14
N ILE A 31 0.97 50.02 -4.81
CA ILE A 31 0.35 48.72 -4.50
C ILE A 31 1.40 47.61 -4.68
N THR A 32 2.16 47.61 -5.77
CA THR A 32 3.22 46.60 -6.01
C THR A 32 4.20 46.49 -4.83
N LYS A 33 4.52 47.62 -4.19
CA LYS A 33 5.50 47.69 -3.10
C LYS A 33 4.97 47.22 -1.74
N TYR A 34 3.67 47.41 -1.48
CA TYR A 34 3.06 47.19 -0.16
C TYR A 34 1.94 46.13 -0.15
N SER A 35 1.77 45.37 -1.24
CA SER A 35 0.72 44.37 -1.40
C SER A 35 1.11 42.97 -0.97
N THR A 36 0.09 42.16 -0.68
CA THR A 36 0.19 40.70 -0.60
C THR A 36 -0.35 40.07 -1.89
N GLU A 37 0.19 38.91 -2.25
CA GLU A 37 -0.36 38.09 -3.33
C GLU A 37 -1.73 37.51 -2.93
N MET A 38 -2.70 37.62 -3.84
CA MET A 38 -4.06 37.13 -3.66
C MET A 38 -4.44 36.19 -4.80
N SER A 39 -5.50 35.41 -4.58
CA SER A 39 -6.13 34.61 -5.64
C SER A 39 -6.36 35.47 -6.89
N PRO A 40 -5.92 35.00 -8.08
CA PRO A 40 -5.95 35.82 -9.27
C PRO A 40 -7.38 36.12 -9.70
N CYS A 41 -7.69 37.40 -9.87
CA CYS A 41 -8.96 37.79 -10.50
C CYS A 41 -9.04 37.28 -11.95
N SER A 42 -10.26 37.19 -12.50
CA SER A 42 -10.50 36.74 -13.88
C SER A 42 -9.60 37.39 -14.95
N PHE A 43 -9.22 38.66 -14.78
CA PHE A 43 -8.28 39.32 -15.68
C PHE A 43 -6.84 38.86 -15.50
N CYS A 44 -6.39 38.74 -14.25
CA CYS A 44 -5.05 38.23 -13.95
C CYS A 44 -4.88 36.79 -14.44
N VAL A 45 -5.90 35.94 -14.30
CA VAL A 45 -5.92 34.58 -14.87
C VAL A 45 -5.76 34.60 -16.39
N ARG A 46 -6.56 35.40 -17.09
CA ARG A 46 -6.54 35.46 -18.57
C ARG A 46 -5.23 35.98 -19.17
N ASN A 47 -4.46 36.74 -18.39
CA ASN A 47 -3.22 37.35 -18.86
C ASN A 47 -1.99 36.75 -18.16
N SER A 48 -2.15 35.66 -17.40
CA SER A 48 -1.09 35.00 -16.64
C SER A 48 -0.30 35.97 -15.74
N LEU A 49 -1.02 36.87 -15.06
CA LEU A 49 -0.44 37.88 -14.17
C LEU A 49 -0.71 37.53 -12.70
N THR A 50 0.26 37.83 -11.84
CA THR A 50 0.06 37.79 -10.39
C THR A 50 -0.89 38.91 -9.94
N CYS A 51 -1.84 38.57 -9.07
CA CYS A 51 -2.81 39.52 -8.56
C CYS A 51 -2.36 40.06 -7.20
N LEU A 52 -1.87 41.29 -7.23
CA LEU A 52 -1.35 41.99 -6.05
C LEU A 52 -2.37 42.98 -5.51
N MET A 53 -2.65 42.94 -4.21
CA MET A 53 -3.65 43.80 -3.56
C MET A 53 -3.18 44.24 -2.18
N VAL A 54 -3.46 45.50 -1.83
CA VAL A 54 -3.28 46.00 -0.45
C VAL A 54 -4.48 45.56 0.39
N SER A 55 -4.25 45.22 1.66
CA SER A 55 -5.31 44.91 2.63
C SER A 55 -6.42 45.97 2.58
N GLU A 56 -7.69 45.53 2.62
CA GLU A 56 -8.89 46.38 2.60
C GLU A 56 -9.20 47.09 1.26
N SER A 57 -8.38 46.91 0.21
CA SER A 57 -8.69 47.39 -1.13
C SER A 57 -9.56 46.39 -1.90
N ASN A 58 -10.54 46.89 -2.66
CA ASN A 58 -11.29 46.10 -3.64
C ASN A 58 -10.67 46.15 -5.06
N ARG A 59 -9.41 46.57 -5.17
CA ARG A 59 -8.68 46.77 -6.43
C ARG A 59 -7.29 46.18 -6.35
N CYS A 60 -6.98 45.26 -7.25
CA CYS A 60 -5.61 44.81 -7.45
C CYS A 60 -4.83 45.84 -8.27
N ASN A 61 -3.50 45.80 -8.19
CA ASN A 61 -2.56 46.65 -8.91
C ASN A 61 -2.96 46.91 -10.38
N LYS A 62 -3.32 45.84 -11.11
CA LYS A 62 -3.68 45.94 -12.54
C LYS A 62 -5.05 46.58 -12.79
N TYR A 63 -5.97 46.49 -11.83
CA TYR A 63 -7.29 47.10 -11.90
C TYR A 63 -7.32 48.55 -11.40
N THR A 64 -6.32 48.99 -10.62
CA THR A 64 -6.12 50.38 -10.19
C THR A 64 -6.06 51.33 -11.39
N CYS A 65 -5.30 50.96 -12.43
CA CYS A 65 -5.16 51.75 -13.66
C CYS A 65 -6.40 51.75 -14.56
N ARG A 66 -7.33 50.79 -14.38
CA ARG A 66 -8.45 50.54 -15.31
C ARG A 66 -9.80 51.05 -14.82
N LYS A 67 -9.85 51.70 -13.64
CA LYS A 67 -11.08 52.20 -13.00
C LYS A 67 -12.20 51.15 -12.84
N ARG A 68 -11.86 49.86 -12.83
CA ARG A 68 -12.80 48.76 -12.61
C ARG A 68 -12.51 48.11 -11.26
N LYS A 69 -13.55 47.59 -10.60
CA LYS A 69 -13.40 46.83 -9.36
C LYS A 69 -12.79 45.46 -9.67
N CYS A 70 -11.84 45.03 -8.85
CA CYS A 70 -11.26 43.70 -8.96
C CYS A 70 -12.24 42.69 -8.38
N LYS A 71 -12.69 41.73 -9.20
CA LYS A 71 -13.54 40.62 -8.75
C LYS A 71 -12.69 39.44 -8.23
N SER A 72 -11.63 39.72 -7.47
CA SER A 72 -10.92 38.65 -6.77
C SER A 72 -11.71 38.35 -5.50
N GLU A 73 -12.64 37.41 -5.59
CA GLU A 73 -13.18 36.77 -4.40
C GLU A 73 -12.08 35.84 -3.89
N GLY A 74 -11.50 36.16 -2.73
CA GLY A 74 -10.68 35.20 -2.00
C GLY A 74 -11.54 34.01 -1.61
N ILE A 75 -10.96 32.81 -1.49
CA ILE A 75 -11.66 31.65 -0.94
C ILE A 75 -12.15 32.07 0.47
N PRO A 76 -13.47 32.05 0.73
CA PRO A 76 -14.00 32.54 1.99
C PRO A 76 -13.52 31.67 3.15
N ILE A 77 -13.32 32.26 4.33
CA ILE A 77 -12.87 31.54 5.55
C ILE A 77 -13.80 30.36 5.88
N THR A 78 -15.10 30.49 5.58
CA THR A 78 -16.10 29.41 5.74
C THR A 78 -15.78 28.17 4.90
N SER A 79 -15.06 28.33 3.78
CA SER A 79 -14.58 27.21 2.96
C SER A 79 -13.46 26.43 3.66
N TRP A 80 -12.64 27.08 4.48
CA TRP A 80 -11.58 26.41 5.25
C TRP A 80 -12.16 25.62 6.41
N GLU A 81 -13.10 26.20 7.16
CA GLU A 81 -13.81 25.48 8.23
C GLU A 81 -14.55 24.24 7.73
N THR A 82 -15.05 24.27 6.48
CA THR A 82 -15.70 23.11 5.86
C THR A 82 -14.69 22.03 5.53
N LEU A 83 -13.51 22.41 5.01
CA LEU A 83 -12.42 21.47 4.75
C LEU A 83 -11.87 20.84 6.03
N ASP A 84 -11.67 21.63 7.09
CA ASP A 84 -11.19 21.13 8.37
C ASP A 84 -12.17 20.12 8.99
N LYS A 85 -13.48 20.39 8.89
CA LYS A 85 -14.52 19.46 9.33
C LYS A 85 -14.52 18.17 8.52
N GLU A 86 -14.37 18.26 7.21
CA GLU A 86 -14.30 17.08 6.34
C GLU A 86 -13.03 16.26 6.61
N GLU A 87 -11.88 16.92 6.80
CA GLU A 87 -10.64 16.24 7.17
C GLU A 87 -10.76 15.55 8.53
N ALA A 88 -11.37 16.21 9.52
CA ALA A 88 -11.62 15.60 10.83
C ALA A 88 -12.59 14.41 10.74
N HIS A 89 -13.62 14.52 9.90
CA HIS A 89 -14.55 13.43 9.62
C HIS A 89 -13.82 12.22 9.01
N LEU A 90 -13.02 12.44 7.96
CA LEU A 90 -12.24 11.40 7.31
C LEU A 90 -11.26 10.73 8.28
N LYS A 91 -10.55 11.50 9.11
CA LYS A 91 -9.66 10.93 10.16
C LYS A 91 -10.41 10.03 11.12
N ALA A 92 -11.61 10.41 11.55
CA ALA A 92 -12.43 9.59 12.43
C ALA A 92 -12.93 8.30 11.74
N GLU A 93 -13.23 8.35 10.44
CA GLU A 93 -13.57 7.16 9.66
C GLU A 93 -12.36 6.24 9.45
N GLU A 94 -11.18 6.79 9.16
CA GLU A 94 -9.93 6.05 9.04
C GLU A 94 -9.59 5.32 10.34
N GLU A 95 -9.71 6.00 11.50
CA GLU A 95 -9.45 5.39 12.81
C GLU A 95 -10.41 4.23 13.09
N LYS A 96 -11.71 4.40 12.81
CA LYS A 96 -12.70 3.32 12.94
C LYS A 96 -12.39 2.14 12.04
N ALA A 97 -12.01 2.40 10.79
CA ALA A 97 -11.63 1.36 9.83
C ALA A 97 -10.37 0.62 10.29
N ALA A 98 -9.37 1.34 10.81
CA ALA A 98 -8.16 0.76 11.37
C ALA A 98 -8.45 -0.13 12.58
N GLN A 99 -9.33 0.32 13.48
CA GLN A 99 -9.75 -0.49 14.63
C GLN A 99 -10.45 -1.78 14.18
N ALA A 100 -11.40 -1.70 13.24
CA ALA A 100 -12.08 -2.87 12.70
C ALA A 100 -11.11 -3.85 12.01
N MET A 101 -10.10 -3.34 11.30
CA MET A 101 -9.05 -4.18 10.72
C MET A 101 -8.23 -4.90 11.80
N ALA A 102 -7.88 -4.21 12.88
CA ALA A 102 -7.14 -4.81 14.00
C ALA A 102 -7.95 -5.91 14.71
N GLU A 103 -9.24 -5.68 14.95
CA GLU A 103 -10.15 -6.66 15.56
C GLU A 103 -10.29 -7.92 14.68
N ASN A 104 -10.49 -7.73 13.37
CA ASN A 104 -10.57 -8.83 12.41
C ASN A 104 -9.24 -9.61 12.32
N ALA A 105 -8.10 -8.92 12.34
CA ALA A 105 -6.79 -9.56 12.34
C ALA A 105 -6.58 -10.41 13.61
N ALA A 106 -6.99 -9.90 14.77
CA ALA A 106 -6.95 -10.65 16.02
C ALA A 106 -7.84 -11.90 15.99
N HIS A 107 -9.05 -11.76 15.43
CA HIS A 107 -9.97 -12.88 15.25
C HIS A 107 -9.37 -13.96 14.32
N LEU A 108 -8.80 -13.55 13.18
CA LEU A 108 -8.14 -14.46 12.25
C LEU A 108 -6.97 -15.19 12.89
N ALA A 109 -6.15 -14.49 13.67
CA ALA A 109 -5.05 -15.09 14.42
C ALA A 109 -5.55 -16.13 15.43
N HIS A 110 -6.69 -15.89 16.09
CA HIS A 110 -7.31 -16.85 16.99
C HIS A 110 -7.78 -18.11 16.23
N LEU A 111 -8.48 -17.94 15.10
CA LEU A 111 -8.91 -19.05 14.24
C LEU A 111 -7.73 -19.88 13.75
N HIS A 112 -6.60 -19.26 13.38
CA HIS A 112 -5.39 -19.97 13.01
C HIS A 112 -4.83 -20.82 14.16
N LYS A 113 -4.83 -20.30 15.40
CA LYS A 113 -4.41 -21.07 16.59
C LYS A 113 -5.33 -22.26 16.82
N GLN A 114 -6.64 -22.07 16.76
CA GLN A 114 -7.62 -23.15 16.91
C GLN A 114 -7.43 -24.24 15.84
N LYS A 115 -7.27 -23.85 14.58
CA LYS A 115 -7.03 -24.78 13.47
C LYS A 115 -5.74 -25.58 13.68
N LYS A 116 -4.66 -24.95 14.15
CA LYS A 116 -3.40 -25.63 14.47
C LYS A 116 -3.59 -26.63 15.60
N PHE A 117 -4.27 -26.24 16.67
CA PHE A 117 -4.58 -27.11 17.80
C PHE A 117 -5.37 -28.35 17.36
N LEU A 118 -6.43 -28.17 16.57
CA LEU A 118 -7.23 -29.29 16.06
C LEU A 118 -6.40 -30.26 15.21
N ARG A 119 -5.53 -29.75 14.34
CA ARG A 119 -4.61 -30.59 13.56
C ARG A 119 -3.65 -31.38 14.43
N GLN A 120 -3.08 -30.74 15.45
CA GLN A 120 -2.18 -31.40 16.39
C GLN A 120 -2.92 -32.50 17.18
N HIS A 121 -4.10 -32.19 17.69
CA HIS A 121 -4.94 -33.15 18.41
C HIS A 121 -5.33 -34.34 17.52
N ALA A 122 -5.72 -34.09 16.27
CA ALA A 122 -6.02 -35.16 15.30
C ALA A 122 -4.80 -36.06 15.04
N SER A 123 -3.61 -35.46 14.87
CA SER A 123 -2.36 -36.22 14.71
C SER A 123 -2.06 -37.09 15.92
N GLU A 124 -2.29 -36.58 17.13
CA GLU A 124 -2.08 -37.33 18.37
C GLU A 124 -3.07 -38.49 18.50
N MET A 125 -4.34 -38.28 18.16
CA MET A 125 -5.34 -39.35 18.12
C MET A 125 -4.96 -40.47 17.15
N ILE A 126 -4.49 -40.12 15.95
CA ILE A 126 -4.01 -41.09 14.96
C ILE A 126 -2.83 -41.87 15.53
N HIS A 127 -1.83 -41.19 16.11
CA HIS A 127 -0.67 -41.86 16.69
C HIS A 127 -1.06 -42.83 17.80
N ARG A 128 -1.98 -42.44 18.71
CA ARG A 128 -2.48 -43.32 19.77
C ARG A 128 -3.21 -44.54 19.19
N GLY A 129 -4.00 -44.34 18.13
CA GLY A 129 -4.67 -45.42 17.41
C GLY A 129 -3.69 -46.43 16.80
N LEU A 130 -2.68 -45.93 16.07
CA LEU A 130 -1.64 -46.77 15.47
C LEU A 130 -0.84 -47.53 16.53
N SER A 131 -0.41 -46.87 17.60
CA SER A 131 0.30 -47.55 18.70
C SER A 131 -0.55 -48.60 19.41
N SER A 132 -1.89 -48.50 19.36
CA SER A 132 -2.78 -49.54 19.88
C SER A 132 -2.85 -50.74 18.94
N LEU A 133 -2.86 -50.51 17.62
CA LEU A 133 -2.84 -51.57 16.61
C LEU A 133 -1.52 -52.34 16.66
N ASP A 134 -0.38 -51.63 16.72
CA ASP A 134 0.94 -52.26 16.83
C ASP A 134 1.02 -53.21 18.04
N LYS A 135 0.41 -52.80 19.18
CA LYS A 135 0.35 -53.66 20.37
C LYS A 135 -0.49 -54.91 20.14
N LEU A 136 -1.63 -54.80 19.47
CA LEU A 136 -2.47 -55.95 19.17
C LEU A 136 -1.75 -56.92 18.23
N ASP A 137 -1.10 -56.41 17.18
CA ASP A 137 -0.33 -57.23 16.25
C ASP A 137 0.80 -57.98 16.97
N THR A 138 1.50 -57.33 17.91
CA THR A 138 2.54 -58.01 18.71
C THR A 138 1.98 -59.08 19.64
N ILE A 139 0.75 -58.96 20.13
CA ILE A 139 0.09 -59.97 20.96
C ILE A 139 -0.33 -61.15 20.08
N GLU A 140 -0.98 -60.89 18.95
CA GLU A 140 -1.40 -61.92 17.99
C GLU A 140 -0.20 -62.73 17.49
N GLU A 141 0.93 -62.07 17.18
CA GLU A 141 2.13 -62.77 16.75
C GLU A 141 2.70 -63.68 17.84
N LYS A 142 2.71 -63.23 19.10
CA LYS A 142 3.12 -64.07 20.23
C LYS A 142 2.22 -65.28 20.39
N GLU A 143 0.90 -65.10 20.29
CA GLU A 143 -0.04 -66.22 20.34
C GLU A 143 0.17 -67.20 19.19
N ARG A 144 0.46 -66.71 17.97
CA ARG A 144 0.81 -67.58 16.83
C ARG A 144 2.07 -68.38 17.11
N GLN A 145 3.10 -67.74 17.66
CA GLN A 145 4.35 -68.41 18.01
C GLN A 145 4.13 -69.47 19.09
N GLU A 146 3.41 -69.16 20.16
CA GLU A 146 3.09 -70.12 21.24
C GLU A 146 2.26 -71.31 20.73
N LYS A 147 1.32 -71.07 19.82
CA LYS A 147 0.56 -72.14 19.14
C LYS A 147 1.47 -73.01 18.27
N GLN A 148 2.43 -72.43 17.55
CA GLN A 148 3.40 -73.22 16.77
C GLN A 148 4.32 -74.04 17.66
N ASP A 149 4.82 -73.46 18.75
CA ASP A 149 5.73 -74.13 19.69
C ASP A 149 5.03 -75.28 20.43
N SER A 150 3.75 -75.10 20.78
CA SER A 150 2.94 -76.15 21.42
C SER A 150 2.51 -77.28 20.46
N LEU A 151 2.48 -77.02 19.15
CA LEU A 151 2.16 -78.01 18.11
C LEU A 151 3.39 -78.80 17.60
N GLN A 152 4.61 -78.56 18.11
CA GLN A 152 5.80 -79.36 17.79
C GLN A 152 6.12 -80.42 18.88
N PRO A 153 5.62 -81.67 18.77
CA PRO A 153 6.22 -82.79 19.47
C PRO A 153 7.38 -83.39 18.66
N LEU A 154 8.58 -83.36 19.25
CA LEU A 154 9.76 -84.19 18.94
C LEU A 154 10.21 -84.30 17.46
N LYS A 155 11.11 -83.41 17.05
CA LYS A 155 12.26 -83.81 16.20
C LYS A 155 13.52 -83.77 17.05
N LEU A 156 13.88 -84.92 17.63
CA LEU A 156 15.24 -85.19 18.08
C LEU A 156 15.88 -86.20 17.10
N HIS A 157 17.19 -86.09 16.93
CA HIS A 157 18.14 -86.82 16.05
C HIS A 157 18.35 -86.16 14.67
N SER A 158 19.56 -85.81 14.22
CA SER A 158 20.93 -86.09 14.70
C SER A 158 21.89 -84.96 14.33
N ALA A 159 23.07 -84.98 14.95
CA ALA A 159 24.26 -84.22 14.59
C ALA A 159 24.63 -84.37 13.10
N ASP A 160 25.20 -83.33 12.48
CA ASP A 160 26.64 -83.31 12.23
C ASP A 160 27.16 -81.92 11.83
N SER A 161 28.46 -81.80 12.02
CA SER A 161 29.38 -80.67 11.86
C SER A 161 29.49 -80.15 10.42
N GLY A 162 29.95 -78.90 10.27
CA GLY A 162 30.71 -78.50 9.08
C GLY A 162 30.33 -77.14 8.50
N MET A 163 31.23 -76.18 8.64
CA MET A 163 31.25 -74.90 7.92
C MET A 163 31.13 -75.09 6.41
N ALA A 164 30.39 -74.21 5.72
CA ALA A 164 30.94 -73.35 4.65
C ALA A 164 29.87 -72.44 4.02
N SER A 165 30.12 -71.14 4.15
CA SER A 165 30.01 -70.07 3.14
C SER A 165 29.13 -70.27 1.90
N SER A 166 28.20 -69.34 1.68
CA SER A 166 27.98 -68.77 0.34
C SER A 166 27.25 -67.44 0.46
N SER A 167 27.94 -66.37 0.07
CA SER A 167 27.38 -65.05 -0.21
C SER A 167 26.28 -65.11 -1.27
N VAL A 168 25.11 -64.56 -0.99
CA VAL A 168 24.23 -64.02 -2.03
C VAL A 168 23.87 -62.60 -1.63
N ILE A 169 24.63 -61.67 -2.22
CA ILE A 169 24.20 -60.30 -2.44
C ILE A 169 22.89 -60.40 -3.22
N ASN A 170 21.82 -59.79 -2.72
CA ASN A 170 20.71 -59.42 -3.59
C ASN A 170 20.47 -57.90 -3.53
N PRO A 171 20.54 -57.20 -4.67
CA PRO A 171 20.52 -55.75 -4.77
C PRO A 171 19.10 -55.30 -5.10
N PHE A 172 18.35 -54.78 -4.14
CA PHE A 172 17.07 -54.14 -4.48
C PHE A 172 16.62 -53.22 -3.35
N PHE A 173 17.11 -51.98 -3.37
CA PHE A 173 16.42 -50.74 -3.00
C PHE A 173 17.48 -49.63 -2.93
N SER A 174 18.02 -49.28 -4.10
CA SER A 174 18.53 -47.93 -4.32
C SER A 174 17.37 -47.10 -4.87
N ASP A 175 17.40 -45.81 -4.55
CA ASP A 175 16.47 -44.74 -4.97
C ASP A 175 15.23 -44.51 -4.10
N LEU A 176 15.47 -43.83 -2.97
CA LEU A 176 14.62 -42.72 -2.58
C LEU A 176 15.46 -41.45 -2.51
N THR A 177 15.60 -40.83 -3.69
CA THR A 177 16.01 -39.43 -3.83
C THR A 177 14.99 -38.57 -3.09
N ILE A 178 15.40 -37.99 -1.96
CA ILE A 178 14.62 -36.99 -1.22
C ILE A 178 14.80 -35.64 -1.94
N PRO A 179 13.76 -34.99 -2.48
CA PRO A 179 13.88 -33.61 -2.95
C PRO A 179 13.86 -32.66 -1.75
N LEU A 180 14.87 -31.80 -1.67
CA LEU A 180 14.91 -30.69 -0.70
C LEU A 180 13.74 -29.71 -0.90
N PRO A 181 13.22 -29.10 0.17
CA PRO A 181 12.24 -28.02 0.06
C PRO A 181 12.91 -26.75 -0.49
N GLY A 182 12.30 -26.18 -1.53
CA GLY A 182 12.72 -24.94 -2.19
C GLY A 182 12.67 -23.74 -1.23
N ASN A 183 13.68 -22.89 -1.37
CA ASN A 183 13.81 -21.61 -0.67
C ASN A 183 12.71 -20.61 -1.11
N PRO A 184 12.22 -19.76 -0.20
CA PRO A 184 11.37 -18.64 -0.54
C PRO A 184 12.23 -17.42 -0.91
N PHE A 185 12.05 -16.91 -2.13
CA PHE A 185 12.24 -15.50 -2.45
C PHE A 185 10.87 -14.93 -2.79
#